data_AF-A0A2U9IK01-F1
#
_entry.id   AF-A0A2U9IK01-F1
#
_cell.length_a   1.000
_cell.length_b   1.000
_cell.length_c   1.000
_cell.angle_alpha   90.00
_cell.angle_beta   90.00
_cell.angle_gamma   90.00
#
_symmetry.space_group_name_H-M   'P 1'
#
loop_
_entity.id
_entity.type
_entity.pdbx_description
1 polymer ?
#
loop_
_entity_poly.entity_id
_entity_poly.type
_entity_poly.pdbx_seq_one_letter_code
_entity_poly.pdbx_strand_id
1 'polypeptide(L)'
;MMRSRNFQIFNIIFKERYREPTLELVIPTMLVSNIFISAFYERGYFELLGIVLSFIPIISVSETLAFALALRNIIFVTGDHVTRGSIISFLTMPIKREELFFFIYTSDIIFPLVFWIITTEIYLILSGIEIPTLLILTYIAGYFFVENFILFLTLIFKSSGISTLVSFFSIGIIFLFGGILNYYDILYHNYSGTYYTSFANPYVLWIENALGKNFISQIEVGLTIDIIIGIILLIISYIKFKVLEL
;
A
#
# COMPACT_ATOMS: atom_id res chain seq x y z
N MET A 1 -15.96 17.65 -27.84
CA MET A 1 -14.68 16.95 -28.12
C MET A 1 -14.88 15.45 -27.86
N MET A 2 -14.73 14.60 -28.87
CA MET A 2 -14.75 13.15 -28.68
C MET A 2 -13.52 12.74 -27.87
N ARG A 3 -13.73 12.19 -26.67
CA ARG A 3 -12.65 11.63 -25.84
C ARG A 3 -11.93 10.51 -26.62
N SER A 4 -10.61 10.42 -26.51
CA SER A 4 -9.85 9.34 -27.13
C SER A 4 -10.34 7.96 -26.66
N ARG A 5 -10.31 6.95 -27.54
CA ARG A 5 -10.80 5.59 -27.24
C ARG A 5 -10.16 5.01 -25.97
N ASN A 6 -8.86 5.22 -25.79
CA ASN A 6 -8.12 4.78 -24.61
C ASN A 6 -8.63 5.46 -23.33
N PHE A 7 -8.93 6.76 -23.38
CA PHE A 7 -9.51 7.46 -22.24
C PHE A 7 -10.93 6.98 -21.91
N GLN A 8 -11.72 6.59 -22.92
CA GLN A 8 -13.04 5.99 -22.69
C GLN A 8 -12.92 4.65 -21.96
N ILE A 9 -11.97 3.80 -22.37
CA ILE A 9 -11.69 2.51 -21.73
C ILE A 9 -11.22 2.71 -20.28
N PHE A 10 -10.25 3.59 -20.07
CA PHE A 10 -9.79 3.95 -18.73
C PHE A 10 -10.92 4.47 -17.84
N ASN A 11 -11.79 5.34 -18.37
CA ASN A 11 -12.92 5.87 -17.63
C ASN A 11 -13.94 4.78 -17.26
N ILE A 12 -14.13 3.74 -18.08
CA ILE A 12 -14.98 2.59 -17.72
C ILE A 12 -14.35 1.81 -16.56
N ILE A 13 -13.06 1.47 -16.68
CA ILE A 13 -12.25 0.78 -15.66
C ILE A 13 -12.30 1.56 -14.33
N PHE A 14 -12.09 2.87 -14.38
CA PHE A 14 -12.13 3.75 -13.22
C PHE A 14 -13.53 3.78 -12.59
N LYS A 15 -14.58 3.99 -13.39
CA LYS A 15 -15.96 4.05 -12.89
C LYS A 15 -16.38 2.75 -12.23
N GLU A 16 -15.92 1.59 -12.69
CA GLU A 16 -16.25 0.32 -12.07
C GLU A 16 -15.69 0.18 -10.65
N ARG A 17 -14.46 0.68 -10.43
CA ARG A 17 -13.82 0.69 -9.11
C ARG A 17 -14.40 1.78 -8.21
N TYR A 18 -14.65 2.96 -8.77
CA TYR A 18 -15.00 4.15 -8.02
C TYR A 18 -16.43 4.62 -8.31
N ARG A 19 -17.40 3.70 -8.29
CA ARG A 19 -18.83 4.06 -8.37
C ARG A 19 -19.23 4.88 -7.14
N GLU A 20 -20.12 5.83 -7.31
CA GLU A 20 -20.83 6.47 -6.21
C GLU A 20 -21.49 5.39 -5.33
N PRO A 21 -21.36 5.45 -4.00
CA PRO A 21 -20.83 6.55 -3.18
C PRO A 21 -19.36 6.40 -2.75
N THR A 22 -18.59 5.50 -3.38
CA THR A 22 -17.24 5.12 -2.89
C THR A 22 -16.30 6.31 -2.73
N LEU A 23 -16.17 7.19 -3.73
CA LEU A 23 -15.31 8.37 -3.63
C LEU A 23 -15.86 9.44 -2.67
N GLU A 24 -17.18 9.63 -2.69
CA GLU A 24 -17.86 10.62 -1.85
C GLU A 24 -17.76 10.29 -0.36
N LEU A 25 -17.63 9.02 -0.02
CA LEU A 25 -17.44 8.57 1.36
C LEU A 25 -15.96 8.47 1.74
N VAL A 26 -15.13 7.88 0.87
CA VAL A 26 -13.73 7.58 1.16
C VAL A 26 -12.91 8.83 1.42
N ILE A 27 -12.97 9.83 0.53
CA ILE A 27 -12.09 11.00 0.61
C ILE A 27 -12.37 11.82 1.88
N PRO A 28 -13.64 12.14 2.22
CA PRO A 28 -13.93 12.81 3.48
C PRO A 28 -13.54 11.98 4.71
N THR A 29 -13.76 10.66 4.67
CA THR A 29 -13.38 9.79 5.80
C THR A 29 -11.86 9.79 6.01
N MET A 30 -11.08 9.69 4.92
CA MET A 30 -9.62 9.80 4.97
C MET A 30 -9.18 11.13 5.60
N LEU A 31 -9.73 12.26 5.13
CA LEU A 31 -9.42 13.60 5.67
C LEU A 31 -9.74 13.73 7.16
N VAL A 32 -10.95 13.35 7.58
CA VAL A 32 -11.36 13.46 8.99
C VAL A 32 -10.51 12.55 9.87
N SER A 33 -10.17 11.36 9.37
CA SER A 33 -9.42 10.38 10.14
C SER A 33 -7.96 10.79 10.39
N ASN A 34 -7.39 11.70 9.59
CA ASN A 34 -6.06 12.24 9.83
C ASN A 34 -5.96 13.08 11.13
N ILE A 35 -7.09 13.38 11.80
CA ILE A 35 -7.12 14.02 13.12
C ILE A 35 -6.31 13.27 14.19
N PHE A 36 -6.12 11.95 14.02
CA PHE A 36 -5.29 11.16 14.92
C PHE A 36 -3.83 11.61 14.90
N ILE A 37 -3.31 12.12 13.78
CA ILE A 37 -1.93 12.63 13.70
C ILE A 37 -1.70 13.73 14.73
N SER A 38 -2.56 14.74 14.75
CA SER A 38 -2.47 15.83 15.74
C SER A 38 -2.71 15.35 17.17
N ALA A 39 -3.66 14.44 17.39
CA ALA A 39 -3.98 13.95 18.72
C ALA A 39 -2.83 13.16 19.36
N PHE A 40 -2.13 12.34 18.57
CA PHE A 40 -0.95 11.62 19.02
C PHE A 40 0.29 12.50 19.13
N TYR A 41 0.43 13.50 18.26
CA TYR A 41 1.52 14.47 18.35
C TYR A 41 1.45 15.29 19.65
N GLU A 42 0.26 15.79 20.01
CA GLU A 42 0.04 16.49 21.27
C GLU A 42 0.27 15.59 22.49
N ARG A 43 -0.26 14.36 22.48
CA ARG A 43 -0.06 13.38 23.57
C ARG A 43 1.38 12.90 23.70
N GLY A 44 2.12 12.89 22.60
CA GLY A 44 3.54 12.58 22.55
C GLY A 44 4.43 13.76 22.92
N TYR A 45 3.89 14.81 23.57
CA TYR A 45 4.63 16.02 23.97
C TYR A 45 5.36 16.71 22.81
N PHE A 46 4.78 16.64 21.61
CA PHE A 46 5.36 17.20 20.38
C PHE A 46 6.68 16.55 19.95
N GLU A 47 6.95 15.33 20.40
CA GLU A 47 8.13 14.55 20.02
C GLU A 47 7.85 13.62 18.82
N LEU A 48 8.93 13.17 18.17
CA LEU A 48 8.88 12.25 17.03
C LEU A 48 8.12 10.96 17.33
N LEU A 49 8.16 10.49 18.59
CA LEU A 49 7.45 9.28 19.01
C LEU A 49 5.94 9.41 18.78
N GLY A 50 5.34 10.57 19.09
CA GLY A 50 3.92 10.82 18.85
C GLY A 50 3.55 10.70 17.37
N ILE A 51 4.42 11.20 16.48
CA ILE A 51 4.24 11.11 15.03
C ILE A 51 4.40 9.65 14.57
N VAL A 52 5.43 8.93 15.01
CA VAL A 52 5.63 7.53 14.64
C VAL A 52 4.42 6.67 15.05
N LEU A 53 3.90 6.88 16.27
CA LEU A 53 2.73 6.15 16.77
C LEU A 53 1.46 6.45 15.97
N SER A 54 1.29 7.68 15.47
CA SER A 54 0.09 8.04 14.69
C SER A 54 0.02 7.34 13.34
N PHE A 55 1.17 6.88 12.82
CA PHE A 55 1.25 6.16 11.56
C PHE A 55 1.26 4.63 11.72
N ILE A 56 1.23 4.08 12.94
CA ILE A 56 1.11 2.62 13.11
C ILE A 56 -0.23 2.14 12.49
N PRO A 57 -0.25 1.01 11.74
CA PRO A 57 -1.46 0.46 11.15
C PRO A 57 -2.54 0.26 12.22
N ILE A 58 -3.82 0.41 11.85
CA ILE A 58 -4.99 0.46 12.77
C ILE A 58 -5.16 1.83 13.44
N ILE A 59 -4.09 2.55 13.78
CA ILE A 59 -4.17 3.93 14.29
C ILE A 59 -4.29 4.91 13.12
N SER A 60 -3.48 4.70 12.08
CA SER A 60 -3.55 5.40 10.81
C SER A 60 -4.74 4.91 9.98
N VAL A 61 -5.92 5.44 10.28
CA VAL A 61 -7.17 5.03 9.61
C VAL A 61 -7.16 5.40 8.12
N SER A 62 -6.61 6.56 7.74
CA SER A 62 -6.56 6.98 6.35
C SER A 62 -5.68 6.06 5.49
N GLU A 63 -4.55 5.61 6.02
CA GLU A 63 -3.68 4.64 5.35
C GLU A 63 -4.37 3.27 5.26
N THR A 64 -4.97 2.82 6.36
CA THR A 64 -5.72 1.56 6.41
C THR A 64 -6.84 1.53 5.36
N LEU A 65 -7.51 2.66 5.14
CA LEU A 65 -8.51 2.81 4.07
C LEU A 65 -7.89 2.70 2.67
N ALA A 66 -6.68 3.24 2.46
CA ALA A 66 -5.98 3.13 1.18
C ALA A 66 -5.66 1.67 0.83
N PHE A 67 -5.07 0.93 1.77
CA PHE A 67 -4.85 -0.52 1.65
C PHE A 67 -6.15 -1.29 1.41
N ALA A 68 -7.20 -1.00 2.18
CA ALA A 68 -8.48 -1.68 2.04
C ALA A 68 -9.11 -1.47 0.64
N LEU A 69 -9.01 -0.25 0.09
CA LEU A 69 -9.49 0.07 -1.24
C LEU A 69 -8.67 -0.61 -2.33
N ALA A 70 -7.34 -0.60 -2.19
CA ALA A 70 -6.44 -1.25 -3.13
C ALA A 70 -6.68 -2.77 -3.16
N LEU A 71 -6.68 -3.42 -2.00
CA LEU A 71 -7.01 -4.83 -1.87
C LEU A 71 -8.36 -5.18 -2.46
N ARG A 72 -9.39 -4.36 -2.22
CA ARG A 72 -10.71 -4.57 -2.80
C ARG A 72 -10.69 -4.48 -4.32
N ASN A 73 -9.96 -3.52 -4.88
CA ASN A 73 -9.84 -3.36 -6.33
C ASN A 73 -9.04 -4.51 -6.96
N ILE A 74 -7.93 -4.91 -6.36
CA ILE A 74 -7.09 -6.00 -6.87
C ILE A 74 -7.83 -7.33 -6.80
N ILE A 75 -8.33 -7.73 -5.63
CA ILE A 75 -8.86 -9.08 -5.40
C ILE A 75 -10.29 -9.21 -5.93
N PHE A 76 -11.19 -8.30 -5.57
CA PHE A 76 -12.63 -8.45 -5.81
C PHE A 76 -13.12 -7.78 -7.08
N VAL A 77 -12.33 -6.89 -7.69
CA VAL A 77 -12.63 -6.36 -9.02
C VAL A 77 -11.75 -7.09 -10.03
N THR A 78 -10.46 -6.80 -10.07
CA THR A 78 -9.54 -7.38 -11.07
C THR A 78 -9.48 -8.90 -10.98
N GLY A 79 -9.34 -9.46 -9.78
CA GLY A 79 -9.34 -10.91 -9.58
C GLY A 79 -10.62 -11.57 -10.09
N ASP A 80 -11.80 -11.07 -9.72
CA ASP A 80 -13.08 -11.62 -10.18
C ASP A 80 -13.22 -11.58 -11.72
N HIS A 81 -12.73 -10.53 -12.40
CA HIS A 81 -12.71 -10.49 -13.87
C HIS A 81 -11.76 -11.51 -14.50
N VAL A 82 -10.59 -11.73 -13.88
CA VAL A 82 -9.61 -12.74 -14.34
C VAL A 82 -10.12 -14.17 -14.09
N THR A 83 -10.85 -14.40 -12.99
CA THR A 83 -11.34 -15.73 -12.60
C THR A 83 -12.60 -16.15 -13.37
N ARG A 84 -13.56 -15.25 -13.54
CA ARG A 84 -14.89 -15.59 -14.06
C ARG A 84 -15.04 -15.31 -15.56
N GLY A 85 -14.02 -14.75 -16.22
CA GLY A 85 -14.09 -14.34 -17.62
C GLY A 85 -15.31 -13.46 -17.92
N SER A 86 -15.71 -12.61 -16.96
CA SER A 86 -17.08 -12.08 -16.86
C SER A 86 -17.59 -11.43 -18.15
N ILE A 87 -18.91 -11.48 -18.36
CA ILE A 87 -19.65 -10.93 -19.53
C ILE A 87 -19.41 -9.42 -19.77
N ILE A 88 -18.94 -8.67 -18.75
CA ILE A 88 -18.62 -7.22 -18.81
C ILE A 88 -17.10 -6.99 -18.64
N SER A 89 -16.28 -7.93 -19.11
CA SER A 89 -14.84 -7.87 -18.90
C SER A 89 -14.22 -6.77 -19.77
N PHE A 90 -13.64 -5.73 -19.16
CA PHE A 90 -12.70 -4.85 -19.85
C PHE A 90 -11.51 -5.61 -20.46
N LEU A 91 -11.30 -6.88 -20.06
CA LEU A 91 -10.33 -7.77 -20.69
C LEU A 91 -10.75 -8.22 -22.10
N THR A 92 -11.99 -7.99 -22.55
CA THR A 92 -12.42 -8.22 -23.95
C THR A 92 -12.44 -6.92 -24.76
N MET A 93 -12.13 -5.78 -24.15
CA MET A 93 -12.03 -4.51 -24.88
C MET A 93 -10.87 -4.55 -25.88
N PRO A 94 -11.01 -3.90 -27.04
CA PRO A 94 -10.00 -3.86 -28.10
C PRO A 94 -8.86 -2.91 -27.74
N ILE A 95 -8.09 -3.26 -26.72
CA ILE A 95 -6.92 -2.56 -26.22
C ILE A 95 -5.76 -3.54 -26.07
N LYS A 96 -4.52 -3.06 -26.19
CA LYS A 96 -3.32 -3.86 -25.94
C LYS A 96 -3.28 -4.30 -24.47
N ARG A 97 -2.83 -5.53 -24.21
CA ARG A 97 -2.75 -6.10 -22.85
C ARG A 97 -1.84 -5.27 -21.95
N GLU A 98 -0.78 -4.73 -22.53
CA GLU A 98 0.17 -3.86 -21.84
C GLU A 98 -0.53 -2.60 -21.32
N GLU A 99 -1.25 -1.88 -22.19
CA GLU A 99 -1.98 -0.67 -21.81
C GLU A 99 -3.09 -0.96 -20.80
N LEU A 100 -3.78 -2.09 -20.96
CA LEU A 100 -4.82 -2.53 -20.03
C LEU A 100 -4.26 -2.80 -18.63
N PHE A 101 -3.11 -3.47 -18.53
CA PHE A 101 -2.44 -3.70 -17.25
C PHE A 101 -2.14 -2.37 -16.55
N PHE A 102 -1.59 -1.39 -17.26
CA PHE A 102 -1.30 -0.08 -16.67
C PHE A 102 -2.56 0.67 -16.24
N PHE A 103 -3.66 0.57 -16.97
CA PHE A 103 -4.93 1.18 -16.57
C PHE A 103 -5.50 0.54 -15.31
N ILE A 104 -5.45 -0.79 -15.23
CA ILE A 104 -5.84 -1.55 -14.05
C ILE A 104 -4.94 -1.17 -12.87
N TYR A 105 -3.62 -1.24 -13.04
CA TYR A 105 -2.63 -0.92 -12.02
C TYR A 105 -2.77 0.49 -11.48
N THR A 106 -2.94 1.47 -12.36
CA THR A 106 -3.15 2.86 -11.98
C THR A 106 -4.43 3.00 -11.16
N SER A 107 -5.47 2.26 -11.55
CA SER A 107 -6.77 2.36 -10.89
C SER A 107 -6.84 1.60 -9.57
N ASP A 108 -6.17 0.45 -9.49
CA ASP A 108 -6.19 -0.45 -8.34
C ASP A 108 -5.23 0.03 -7.25
N ILE A 109 -4.02 0.45 -7.61
CA ILE A 109 -2.92 0.67 -6.66
C ILE A 109 -2.53 2.15 -6.58
N ILE A 110 -2.40 2.84 -7.72
CA ILE A 110 -1.91 4.23 -7.71
C ILE A 110 -2.96 5.21 -7.19
N PHE A 111 -4.23 5.10 -7.59
CA PHE A 111 -5.24 6.04 -7.10
C PHE A 111 -5.48 5.99 -5.58
N PRO A 112 -5.62 4.82 -4.92
CA PRO A 112 -5.78 4.81 -3.47
C PRO A 112 -4.58 5.42 -2.75
N LEU A 113 -3.35 5.16 -3.23
CA LEU A 113 -2.13 5.78 -2.74
C LEU A 113 -2.17 7.31 -2.90
N VAL A 114 -2.53 7.79 -4.08
CA VAL A 114 -2.62 9.23 -4.38
C VAL A 114 -3.67 9.90 -3.50
N PHE A 115 -4.83 9.27 -3.28
CA PHE A 115 -5.85 9.81 -2.38
C PHE A 115 -5.29 9.95 -0.97
N TRP A 116 -4.63 8.91 -0.45
CA TRP A 116 -4.04 8.97 0.89
C TRP A 116 -2.92 10.01 1.02
N ILE A 117 -2.00 10.11 0.05
CA ILE A 117 -0.93 11.12 0.08
C ILE A 117 -1.55 12.51 0.06
N ILE A 118 -2.51 12.78 -0.83
CA ILE A 118 -3.15 14.10 -0.94
C ILE A 118 -3.88 14.46 0.36
N THR A 119 -4.68 13.55 0.92
CA THR A 119 -5.43 13.83 2.15
C THR A 119 -4.51 14.01 3.34
N THR A 120 -3.41 13.27 3.40
CA THR A 120 -2.40 13.39 4.46
C THR A 120 -1.65 14.71 4.33
N GLU A 121 -1.11 15.04 3.17
CA GLU A 121 -0.40 16.30 2.92
C GLU A 121 -1.27 17.53 3.19
N ILE A 122 -2.53 17.53 2.73
CA ILE A 122 -3.47 18.61 3.04
C ILE A 122 -3.64 18.76 4.56
N TYR A 123 -3.77 17.65 5.29
CA TYR A 123 -3.93 17.68 6.74
C TYR A 123 -2.66 18.20 7.44
N LEU A 124 -1.48 17.78 7.02
CA LEU A 124 -0.20 18.23 7.58
C LEU A 124 0.02 19.73 7.38
N ILE A 125 -0.29 20.23 6.17
CA ILE A 125 -0.22 21.67 5.87
C ILE A 125 -1.17 22.47 6.75
N LEU A 126 -2.41 21.99 6.95
CA LEU A 126 -3.40 22.67 7.78
C LEU A 126 -3.07 22.63 9.28
N SER A 127 -2.44 21.54 9.75
CA SER A 127 -2.07 21.35 11.15
C SER A 127 -0.71 21.94 11.53
N GLY A 128 0.15 22.24 10.54
CA GLY A 128 1.49 22.76 10.77
C GLY A 128 2.46 21.74 11.39
N ILE A 129 2.15 20.45 11.29
CA ILE A 129 2.98 19.36 11.85
C ILE A 129 4.01 18.93 10.81
N GLU A 130 5.30 19.05 11.14
CA GLU A 130 6.38 18.56 10.29
C GLU A 130 6.59 17.06 10.50
N ILE A 131 6.54 16.30 9.40
CA ILE A 131 6.76 14.85 9.42
C ILE A 131 8.05 14.54 8.66
N PRO A 132 8.93 13.67 9.20
CA PRO A 132 10.12 13.24 8.47
C PRO A 132 9.76 12.60 7.14
N THR A 133 10.36 13.07 6.04
CA THR A 133 10.12 12.51 4.71
C THR A 133 10.42 11.01 4.64
N LEU A 134 11.46 10.58 5.34
CA LEU A 134 11.82 9.15 5.41
C LEU A 134 10.69 8.30 5.98
N LEU A 135 9.91 8.85 6.93
CA LEU A 135 8.76 8.17 7.54
C LEU A 135 7.69 7.94 6.47
N ILE A 136 7.27 9.00 5.75
CA ILE A 136 6.30 8.90 4.65
C ILE A 136 6.78 7.92 3.57
N LEU A 137 8.06 7.97 3.20
CA LEU A 137 8.62 7.06 2.21
C LEU A 137 8.61 5.60 2.68
N THR A 138 8.77 5.33 3.97
CA THR A 138 8.69 3.94 4.50
C THR A 138 7.29 3.37 4.28
N TYR A 139 6.25 4.17 4.49
CA TYR A 139 4.87 3.76 4.22
C TYR A 139 4.59 3.56 2.73
N ILE A 140 5.05 4.49 1.88
CA ILE A 140 4.87 4.36 0.43
C ILE A 140 5.55 3.08 -0.07
N ALA A 141 6.77 2.80 0.38
CA ALA A 141 7.50 1.59 0.03
C ALA A 141 6.76 0.32 0.50
N GLY A 142 6.33 0.28 1.76
CA GLY A 142 5.57 -0.85 2.32
C GLY A 142 4.24 -1.08 1.59
N TYR A 143 3.51 -0.01 1.29
CA TYR A 143 2.28 -0.07 0.48
C TYR A 143 2.54 -0.67 -0.89
N PHE A 144 3.56 -0.19 -1.61
CA PHE A 144 3.91 -0.75 -2.91
C PHE A 144 4.31 -2.22 -2.81
N PHE A 145 5.12 -2.60 -1.83
CA PHE A 145 5.51 -4.00 -1.63
C PHE A 145 4.28 -4.90 -1.42
N VAL A 146 3.41 -4.54 -0.48
CA VAL A 146 2.23 -5.31 -0.09
C VAL A 146 1.23 -5.43 -1.25
N GLU A 147 0.89 -4.32 -1.91
CA GLU A 147 -0.11 -4.33 -2.99
C GLU A 147 0.38 -5.09 -4.24
N ASN A 148 1.67 -4.94 -4.59
CA ASN A 148 2.24 -5.73 -5.68
C ASN A 148 2.31 -7.23 -5.34
N PHE A 149 2.53 -7.58 -4.08
CA PHE A 149 2.47 -8.96 -3.60
C PHE A 149 1.04 -9.54 -3.72
N ILE A 150 0.03 -8.79 -3.30
CA ILE A 150 -1.39 -9.18 -3.43
C ILE A 150 -1.76 -9.33 -4.90
N LEU A 151 -1.37 -8.39 -5.76
CA LEU A 151 -1.61 -8.45 -7.21
C LEU A 151 -1.02 -9.72 -7.81
N PHE A 152 0.24 -10.02 -7.49
CA PHE A 152 0.93 -11.22 -7.95
C PHE A 152 0.18 -12.50 -7.55
N LEU A 153 -0.20 -12.64 -6.27
CA LEU A 153 -0.96 -13.79 -5.80
C LEU A 153 -2.35 -13.89 -6.44
N THR A 154 -3.00 -12.76 -6.70
CA THR A 154 -4.30 -12.69 -7.38
C THR A 154 -4.22 -13.22 -8.81
N LEU A 155 -3.17 -12.83 -9.54
CA LEU A 155 -2.95 -13.32 -10.91
C LEU A 155 -2.52 -14.80 -10.95
N ILE A 156 -1.84 -15.30 -9.92
CA ILE A 156 -1.43 -16.71 -9.83
C ILE A 156 -2.60 -17.62 -9.50
N PHE A 157 -3.29 -17.36 -8.39
CA PHE A 157 -4.27 -18.31 -7.87
C PHE A 157 -5.59 -18.28 -8.63
N LYS A 158 -5.88 -17.17 -9.33
CA LYS A 158 -7.14 -17.00 -10.05
C LYS A 158 -8.34 -17.41 -9.19
N SER A 159 -8.35 -16.98 -7.92
CA SER A 159 -9.44 -17.21 -6.97
C SER A 159 -9.40 -16.12 -5.91
N SER A 160 -10.44 -15.29 -5.83
CA SER A 160 -10.51 -14.19 -4.86
C SER A 160 -10.40 -14.68 -3.42
N GLY A 161 -11.04 -15.81 -3.08
CA GLY A 161 -10.95 -16.40 -1.75
C GLY A 161 -9.55 -16.88 -1.36
N ILE A 162 -8.86 -17.60 -2.26
CA ILE A 162 -7.51 -18.11 -1.99
C ILE A 162 -6.52 -16.95 -1.92
N SER A 163 -6.61 -16.00 -2.86
CA SER A 163 -5.74 -14.83 -2.89
C SER A 163 -5.89 -13.98 -1.63
N THR A 164 -7.11 -13.82 -1.10
CA THR A 164 -7.35 -13.13 0.17
C THR A 164 -6.64 -13.83 1.33
N LEU A 165 -6.90 -15.12 1.51
CA LEU A 165 -6.37 -15.90 2.64
C LEU A 165 -4.84 -15.96 2.60
N VAL A 166 -4.26 -16.32 1.45
CA VAL A 166 -2.81 -16.47 1.33
C VAL A 166 -2.11 -15.11 1.48
N SER A 167 -2.66 -14.04 0.89
CA SER A 167 -2.06 -12.71 1.04
C SER A 167 -2.02 -12.27 2.49
N PHE A 168 -3.16 -12.29 3.19
CA PHE A 168 -3.23 -11.86 4.58
C PHE A 168 -2.38 -12.73 5.50
N PHE A 169 -2.36 -14.05 5.27
CA PHE A 169 -1.54 -14.96 6.05
C PHE A 169 -0.05 -14.70 5.84
N SER A 170 0.41 -14.58 4.58
CA SER A 170 1.81 -14.33 4.26
C SER A 170 2.29 -12.96 4.75
N ILE A 171 1.54 -11.89 4.50
CA ILE A 171 1.88 -10.54 4.96
C ILE A 171 1.86 -10.48 6.49
N GLY A 172 0.87 -11.09 7.13
CA GLY A 172 0.80 -11.17 8.60
C GLY A 172 1.99 -11.90 9.22
N ILE A 173 2.43 -13.00 8.62
CA ILE A 173 3.65 -13.71 9.05
C ILE A 173 4.88 -12.82 8.90
N ILE A 174 5.08 -12.20 7.74
CA ILE A 174 6.23 -11.33 7.48
C ILE A 174 6.26 -10.21 8.53
N PHE A 175 5.13 -9.56 8.77
CA PHE A 175 5.03 -8.45 9.70
C PHE A 175 5.26 -8.84 11.16
N LEU A 176 4.64 -9.94 11.61
CA LEU A 176 4.69 -10.38 13.00
C LEU A 176 6.05 -10.97 13.34
N PHE A 177 6.56 -11.90 12.52
CA PHE A 177 7.87 -12.51 12.77
C PHE A 177 9.00 -11.52 12.51
N GLY A 178 8.87 -10.63 11.52
CA GLY A 178 9.79 -9.53 11.30
C GLY A 178 9.91 -8.61 12.51
N GLY A 179 8.77 -8.24 13.12
CA GLY A 179 8.75 -7.44 14.34
C GLY A 179 9.41 -8.13 15.52
N ILE A 180 9.11 -9.42 15.75
CA ILE A 180 9.72 -10.21 16.84
C ILE A 180 11.24 -10.28 16.66
N LEU A 181 11.72 -10.53 15.44
CA LEU A 181 13.15 -10.59 15.15
C LEU A 181 13.84 -9.24 15.35
N ASN A 182 13.21 -8.14 14.91
CA ASN A 182 13.75 -6.79 15.13
C ASN A 182 13.88 -6.49 16.63
N TYR A 183 12.84 -6.76 17.43
CA TYR A 183 12.91 -6.58 18.89
C TYR A 183 13.99 -7.46 19.52
N TYR A 184 14.10 -8.73 19.10
CA TYR A 184 15.12 -9.65 19.59
C TYR A 184 16.52 -9.10 19.30
N ASP A 185 16.81 -8.73 18.06
CA ASP A 185 18.13 -8.20 17.67
C ASP A 185 18.48 -6.93 18.45
N ILE A 186 17.51 -6.05 18.70
CA ILE A 186 17.70 -4.82 19.47
C ILE A 186 17.99 -5.13 20.95
N LEU A 187 17.24 -6.05 21.57
CA LEU A 187 17.43 -6.44 22.98
C LEU A 187 18.79 -7.12 23.21
N TYR A 188 19.22 -7.97 22.27
CA TYR A 188 20.51 -8.67 22.34
C TYR A 188 21.67 -7.87 21.72
N HIS A 189 21.44 -6.60 21.38
CA HIS A 189 22.47 -5.69 20.84
C HIS A 189 23.13 -6.18 19.53
N ASN A 190 22.42 -7.03 18.78
CA ASN A 190 22.83 -7.53 17.47
C ASN A 190 22.37 -6.58 16.36
N TYR A 191 22.94 -5.37 16.33
CA TYR A 191 22.53 -4.34 15.36
C TYR A 191 22.84 -4.71 13.91
N SER A 192 23.76 -5.63 13.65
CA SER A 192 23.98 -6.19 12.30
C SER A 192 22.80 -7.02 11.80
N GLY A 193 22.13 -7.76 12.69
CA GLY A 193 20.95 -8.57 12.35
C GLY A 193 19.80 -7.71 11.82
N THR A 194 19.60 -6.54 12.43
CA THR A 194 18.51 -5.62 12.09
C THR A 194 18.52 -5.12 10.64
N TYR A 195 19.66 -5.16 9.94
CA TYR A 195 19.70 -4.84 8.51
C TYR A 195 18.90 -5.85 7.66
N TYR A 196 18.94 -7.13 8.03
CA TYR A 196 18.29 -8.19 7.27
C TYR A 196 16.79 -8.31 7.56
N THR A 197 16.36 -7.82 8.72
CA THR A 197 14.98 -7.94 9.23
C THR A 197 14.22 -6.61 9.18
N SER A 198 14.93 -5.51 8.84
CA SER A 198 14.40 -4.15 8.72
C SER A 198 13.19 -4.01 7.80
N PHE A 199 13.20 -4.67 6.64
CA PHE A 199 12.12 -4.60 5.65
C PHE A 199 10.82 -5.22 6.13
N ALA A 200 10.89 -6.21 7.02
CA ALA A 200 9.72 -6.99 7.42
C ALA A 200 8.78 -6.22 8.36
N ASN A 201 9.33 -5.37 9.23
CA ASN A 201 8.56 -4.51 10.13
C ASN A 201 9.35 -3.24 10.49
N PRO A 202 9.23 -2.16 9.69
CA PRO A 202 9.98 -0.93 9.90
C PRO A 202 9.51 -0.14 11.14
N TYR A 203 8.31 -0.41 11.67
CA TYR A 203 7.75 0.30 12.84
C TYR A 203 8.59 0.10 14.09
N VAL A 204 9.13 -1.10 14.30
CA VAL A 204 10.00 -1.39 15.45
C VAL A 204 11.23 -0.49 15.42
N LEU A 205 11.84 -0.31 14.26
CA LEU A 205 13.01 0.54 14.09
C LEU A 205 12.67 2.02 14.26
N TRP A 206 11.50 2.46 13.76
CA TRP A 206 11.03 3.84 13.95
C TRP A 206 10.75 4.18 15.41
N ILE A 207 10.14 3.27 16.17
CA ILE A 207 9.89 3.46 17.61
C ILE A 207 11.21 3.62 18.36
N GLU A 208 12.15 2.71 18.13
CA GLU A 208 13.47 2.76 18.77
C GLU A 208 14.27 3.99 18.35
N ASN A 209 14.12 4.43 17.08
CA ASN A 209 14.73 5.66 16.59
C ASN A 209 14.14 6.91 17.28
N ALA A 210 12.82 6.93 17.49
CA ALA A 210 12.15 7.99 18.24
C ALA A 210 12.53 8.02 19.73
N LEU A 211 12.94 6.89 20.30
CA LEU A 211 13.46 6.78 21.67
C LEU A 211 14.95 7.17 21.80
N GLY A 212 15.57 7.67 20.73
CA GLY A 212 16.92 8.24 20.74
C GLY A 212 18.04 7.29 20.31
N LYS A 213 17.73 6.07 19.85
CA LYS A 213 18.71 5.22 19.16
C LYS A 213 18.83 5.64 17.70
N ASN A 214 19.98 5.42 17.06
CA ASN A 214 20.14 5.74 15.65
C ASN A 214 19.94 4.48 14.79
N PHE A 215 18.78 4.38 14.13
CA PHE A 215 18.43 3.28 13.22
C PHE A 215 18.16 3.72 11.78
N ILE A 216 18.54 4.96 11.44
CA ILE A 216 18.24 5.56 10.12
C ILE A 216 18.78 4.70 8.98
N SER A 217 20.02 4.21 9.09
CA SER A 217 20.64 3.39 8.03
C SER A 217 19.93 2.05 7.84
N GLN A 218 19.41 1.45 8.91
CA GLN A 218 18.63 0.21 8.82
C GLN A 218 17.27 0.45 8.19
N ILE A 219 16.62 1.58 8.52
CA ILE A 219 15.34 1.99 7.90
C ILE A 219 15.53 2.21 6.39
N GLU A 220 16.60 2.89 5.98
CA GLU A 220 16.93 3.10 4.57
C GLU A 220 17.17 1.79 3.81
N VAL A 221 17.86 0.83 4.44
CA VAL A 221 18.07 -0.51 3.86
C VAL A 221 16.75 -1.26 3.72
N GLY A 222 15.91 -1.26 4.76
CA GLY A 222 14.59 -1.90 4.72
C GLY A 222 13.70 -1.33 3.62
N LEU A 223 13.65 0.00 3.52
CA LEU A 223 12.93 0.72 2.48
C LEU A 223 13.43 0.35 1.08
N THR A 224 14.74 0.25 0.90
CA THR A 224 15.34 -0.12 -0.39
C THR A 224 14.96 -1.54 -0.78
N ILE A 225 14.96 -2.48 0.17
CA ILE A 225 14.55 -3.87 -0.04
C ILE A 225 13.07 -3.93 -0.45
N ASP A 226 12.18 -3.24 0.25
CA ASP A 226 10.74 -3.21 -0.06
C ASP A 226 10.47 -2.70 -1.48
N ILE A 227 11.15 -1.61 -1.88
CA ILE A 227 11.02 -1.06 -3.24
C ILE A 227 11.53 -2.07 -4.28
N ILE A 228 12.69 -2.68 -4.06
CA ILE A 228 13.25 -3.67 -4.99
C ILE A 228 12.31 -4.86 -5.16
N ILE A 229 11.81 -5.42 -4.05
CA ILE A 229 10.89 -6.56 -4.09
C ILE A 229 9.56 -6.15 -4.75
N GLY A 230 9.04 -4.97 -4.43
CA GLY A 230 7.83 -4.42 -5.06
C GLY A 230 7.97 -4.29 -6.59
N ILE A 231 9.11 -3.77 -7.07
CA ILE A 231 9.40 -3.66 -8.52
C ILE A 231 9.49 -5.04 -9.17
N ILE A 232 10.17 -6.00 -8.53
CA ILE A 232 10.27 -7.37 -9.04
C ILE A 232 8.88 -7.99 -9.16
N LEU A 233 8.04 -7.87 -8.14
CA LEU A 233 6.67 -8.37 -8.13
C LEU A 233 5.79 -7.70 -9.19
N LEU A 234 5.96 -6.39 -9.41
CA LEU A 234 5.29 -5.65 -10.49
C LEU A 234 5.67 -6.21 -11.87
N ILE A 235 6.97 -6.40 -12.13
CA ILE A 235 7.47 -6.94 -13.40
C ILE A 235 6.92 -8.35 -13.63
N ILE A 236 6.97 -9.22 -12.62
CA ILE A 236 6.44 -10.58 -12.73
C ILE A 236 4.93 -10.56 -12.97
N SER A 237 4.19 -9.70 -12.26
CA SER A 237 2.74 -9.52 -12.45
C SER A 237 2.40 -9.05 -13.85
N TYR A 238 3.17 -8.12 -14.40
CA TYR A 238 3.01 -7.64 -15.77
C TYR A 238 3.24 -8.76 -16.80
N ILE A 239 4.33 -9.51 -16.67
CA ILE A 239 4.65 -10.64 -17.56
C ILE A 239 3.53 -11.69 -17.50
N LYS A 240 3.09 -12.05 -16.28
CA LYS A 240 1.97 -12.97 -16.05
C LYS A 240 0.70 -12.48 -16.71
N PHE A 241 0.37 -11.19 -16.54
CA PHE A 241 -0.85 -10.61 -17.09
C PHE A 241 -0.87 -10.62 -18.61
N LYS A 242 0.28 -10.40 -19.25
CA LYS A 242 0.41 -10.44 -20.71
C LYS A 242 0.12 -11.82 -21.30
N VAL A 243 0.48 -12.89 -20.58
CA VAL A 243 0.34 -14.29 -21.02
C VAL A 243 -1.01 -14.89 -20.58
N LEU A 244 -1.86 -14.14 -19.87
CA LEU A 244 -3.20 -14.61 -19.53
C LEU A 244 -4.04 -14.75 -20.81
N GLU A 245 -4.17 -16.00 -21.27
CA GLU A 245 -5.22 -16.42 -22.20
C GLU A 245 -6.57 -16.34 -21.47
N LEU A 246 -7.52 -15.68 -22.12
CA LEU A 246 -8.91 -15.51 -21.66
C LEU A 246 -9.84 -16.35 -22.53
#